data_AF-A0A959QR35-F1
#
_entry.id   AF-A0A959QR35-F1
#
_cell.length_a   1.000
_cell.length_b   1.000
_cell.length_c   1.000
_cell.angle_alpha   90.00
_cell.angle_beta   90.00
_cell.angle_gamma   90.00
#
_symmetry.space_group_name_H-M   'P 1'
#
loop_
_entity.id
_entity.type
_entity.pdbx_description
1 polymer ?
#
loop_
_entity_poly.entity_id
_entity_poly.type
_entity_poly.pdbx_seq_one_letter_code
_entity_poly.pdbx_strand_id
1 'polypeptide(L)'
;MLKGVGDLVLIRWYIEVFLFLLAGGVITYGMISALGMWIMARPRTLAMRLLALCLILLCSTIGHEALLLGGGYDKFPSLRFLPVCLSLAVGPVFFHYVKARLYPAFRLRRKDIKHFLPAIGQVSAYVALWVQPVALQDDLWNGFYRYYLHPIENLLFVITGLAYLYFAYRFVKHEIGVRHKDEGLLVALRLKRTTKVLALFLAFYAGYLIDDTVRRLLLLRAQTDMTWLSYLSFAALLGMLVWLSLFAWLNEFWWPRRHRLSVRRLLGGSFSHERDH
;
A
#
# COMPACT_ATOMS: atom_id res chain seq x y z
N MET A 1 -45.07 1.87 -11.31
CA MET A 1 -43.75 2.37 -11.77
C MET A 1 -42.69 2.47 -10.67
N LEU A 2 -42.91 1.92 -9.45
CA LEU A 2 -41.97 2.01 -8.31
C LEU A 2 -41.17 0.72 -8.00
N LYS A 3 -41.36 -0.37 -8.78
CA LYS A 3 -40.64 -1.64 -8.54
C LYS A 3 -39.12 -1.54 -8.78
N GLY A 4 -38.66 -0.67 -9.69
CA GLY A 4 -37.24 -0.61 -10.06
C GLY A 4 -36.31 0.13 -9.08
N VAL A 5 -36.83 1.00 -8.20
CA VAL A 5 -36.00 1.75 -7.25
C VAL A 5 -35.53 0.86 -6.09
N GLY A 6 -36.39 -0.05 -5.63
CA GLY A 6 -36.03 -1.01 -4.58
C GLY A 6 -34.91 -1.97 -5.00
N ASP A 7 -34.95 -2.42 -6.26
CA ASP A 7 -33.95 -3.35 -6.81
C ASP A 7 -32.55 -2.72 -6.85
N LEU A 8 -32.44 -1.44 -7.22
CA LEU A 8 -31.16 -0.73 -7.26
C LEU A 8 -30.53 -0.53 -5.87
N VAL A 9 -31.35 -0.21 -4.86
CA VAL A 9 -30.89 -0.07 -3.47
C VAL A 9 -30.40 -1.41 -2.94
N LEU A 10 -31.13 -2.48 -3.23
CA LEU A 10 -30.77 -3.83 -2.81
C LEU A 10 -29.46 -4.29 -3.48
N ILE A 11 -29.30 -4.07 -4.79
CA ILE A 11 -28.05 -4.38 -5.52
C ILE A 11 -26.87 -3.62 -4.93
N ARG A 12 -27.03 -2.31 -4.66
CA ARG A 12 -25.99 -1.49 -4.04
C ARG A 12 -25.59 -2.05 -2.67
N TRP A 13 -26.56 -2.42 -1.85
CA TRP A 13 -26.31 -3.00 -0.54
C TRP A 13 -25.49 -4.30 -0.63
N TYR A 14 -25.85 -5.20 -1.55
CA TYR A 14 -25.07 -6.44 -1.77
C TYR A 14 -23.64 -6.16 -2.22
N ILE A 15 -23.44 -5.16 -3.10
CA ILE A 15 -22.10 -4.74 -3.55
C ILE A 15 -21.27 -4.22 -2.36
N GLU A 16 -21.85 -3.36 -1.52
CA GLU A 16 -21.16 -2.80 -0.36
C GLU A 16 -20.77 -3.90 0.65
N VAL A 17 -21.70 -4.83 0.95
CA VAL A 17 -21.41 -5.98 1.83
C VAL A 17 -20.33 -6.87 1.24
N PHE A 18 -20.41 -7.19 -0.05
CA PHE A 18 -19.40 -8.00 -0.73
C PHE A 18 -18.03 -7.34 -0.69
N LEU A 19 -17.94 -6.04 -1.01
CA LEU A 19 -16.69 -5.29 -0.97
C LEU A 19 -16.11 -5.20 0.44
N PHE A 20 -16.96 -5.06 1.47
CA PHE A 20 -16.52 -5.05 2.85
C PHE A 20 -15.92 -6.41 3.28
N LEU A 21 -16.58 -7.51 2.93
CA LEU A 21 -16.06 -8.87 3.18
C LEU A 21 -14.77 -9.14 2.42
N LEU A 22 -14.70 -8.72 1.14
CA LEU A 22 -13.50 -8.82 0.32
C LEU A 22 -12.35 -8.02 0.93
N ALA A 23 -12.61 -6.78 1.36
CA ALA A 23 -11.64 -5.94 2.03
C ALA A 23 -11.12 -6.59 3.31
N GLY A 24 -12.01 -7.13 4.14
CA GLY A 24 -11.63 -7.89 5.34
C GLY A 24 -10.66 -9.04 5.01
N GLY A 25 -11.01 -9.89 4.04
CA GLY A 25 -10.14 -11.00 3.62
C GLY A 25 -8.78 -10.53 3.07
N VAL A 26 -8.76 -9.48 2.26
CA VAL A 26 -7.53 -8.91 1.68
C VAL A 26 -6.65 -8.25 2.76
N ILE A 27 -7.24 -7.53 3.72
CA ILE A 27 -6.53 -6.96 4.86
C ILE A 27 -5.92 -8.07 5.72
N THR A 28 -6.67 -9.12 6.04
CA THR A 28 -6.16 -10.28 6.79
C THR A 28 -4.99 -10.93 6.07
N TYR A 29 -5.11 -11.16 4.75
CA TYR A 29 -4.01 -11.70 3.94
C TYR A 29 -2.77 -10.79 3.95
N GLY A 30 -2.97 -9.47 3.82
CA GLY A 30 -1.91 -8.48 3.91
C GLY A 30 -1.20 -8.47 5.27
N MET A 31 -1.96 -8.53 6.36
CA MET A 31 -1.42 -8.56 7.73
C MET A 31 -0.64 -9.85 8.02
N ILE A 32 -1.16 -11.02 7.60
CA ILE A 32 -0.44 -12.30 7.72
C ILE A 32 0.87 -12.24 6.93
N SER A 33 0.84 -11.67 5.72
CA SER A 33 2.03 -11.48 4.89
C SER A 33 3.05 -10.55 5.56
N ALA A 34 2.60 -9.43 6.12
CA ALA A 34 3.45 -8.50 6.86
C ALA A 34 4.11 -9.15 8.08
N LEU A 35 3.33 -9.87 8.89
CA LEU A 35 3.82 -10.61 10.05
C LEU A 35 4.85 -11.67 9.65
N GLY A 36 4.57 -12.43 8.59
CA GLY A 36 5.49 -13.40 8.02
C GLY A 36 6.82 -12.77 7.61
N MET A 37 6.79 -11.64 6.91
CA MET A 37 8.00 -10.90 6.54
C MET A 37 8.78 -10.38 7.77
N TRP A 38 8.07 -10.01 8.84
CA TRP A 38 8.69 -9.52 10.07
C TRP A 38 9.43 -10.62 10.83
N ILE A 39 8.78 -11.77 11.03
CA ILE A 39 9.33 -12.92 11.78
C ILE A 39 10.49 -13.54 11.00
N MET A 40 10.38 -13.64 9.68
CA MET A 40 11.29 -14.43 8.84
C MET A 40 12.44 -13.61 8.24
N ALA A 41 12.71 -12.41 8.74
CA ALA A 41 13.52 -11.38 8.08
C ALA A 41 15.03 -11.70 7.82
N ARG A 42 15.54 -12.92 8.02
CA ARG A 42 16.98 -13.23 7.89
C ARG A 42 17.35 -13.79 6.51
N PRO A 43 18.42 -13.35 5.81
CA PRO A 43 19.46 -12.34 6.14
C PRO A 43 19.18 -10.91 5.63
N ARG A 44 18.05 -10.65 4.95
CA ARG A 44 17.72 -9.33 4.34
C ARG A 44 16.73 -8.54 5.20
N THR A 45 17.15 -8.26 6.44
CA THR A 45 16.26 -7.77 7.50
C THR A 45 15.60 -6.43 7.18
N LEU A 46 16.35 -5.48 6.62
CA LEU A 46 15.81 -4.15 6.34
C LEU A 46 14.76 -4.18 5.22
N ALA A 47 15.07 -4.82 4.09
CA ALA A 47 14.14 -4.90 2.97
C ALA A 47 12.84 -5.61 3.38
N MET A 48 12.93 -6.75 4.08
CA MET A 48 11.74 -7.47 4.53
C MET A 48 10.90 -6.66 5.53
N ARG A 49 11.54 -5.94 6.46
CA ARG A 49 10.85 -5.03 7.40
C ARG A 49 10.17 -3.86 6.69
N LEU A 50 10.82 -3.28 5.68
CA LEU A 50 10.23 -2.20 4.89
C LEU A 50 9.04 -2.69 4.06
N LEU A 51 9.12 -3.89 3.48
CA LEU A 51 7.99 -4.50 2.78
C LEU A 51 6.83 -4.80 3.74
N ALA A 52 7.12 -5.35 4.92
CA ALA A 52 6.13 -5.58 5.97
C ALA A 52 5.46 -4.27 6.40
N LEU A 53 6.24 -3.22 6.63
CA LEU A 53 5.73 -1.90 6.95
C LEU A 53 4.84 -1.35 5.82
N CYS A 54 5.26 -1.50 4.56
CA CYS A 54 4.46 -1.09 3.40
C CYS A 54 3.09 -1.79 3.37
N LEU A 55 3.06 -3.10 3.66
CA LEU A 55 1.83 -3.88 3.73
C LEU A 55 0.93 -3.41 4.88
N ILE A 56 1.49 -3.15 6.07
CA ILE A 56 0.73 -2.62 7.21
C ILE A 56 0.11 -1.27 6.86
N LEU A 57 0.88 -0.35 6.28
CA LEU A 57 0.40 0.98 5.87
C LEU A 57 -0.75 0.88 4.85
N LEU A 58 -0.65 -0.04 3.89
CA LEU A 58 -1.74 -0.30 2.93
C LEU A 58 -2.96 -0.93 3.60
N CYS A 59 -2.79 -1.91 4.49
CA CYS A 59 -3.88 -2.49 5.27
C CYS A 59 -4.63 -1.42 6.08
N SER A 60 -3.90 -0.52 6.75
CA SER A 60 -4.50 0.56 7.51
C SER A 60 -5.21 1.59 6.61
N THR A 61 -4.65 1.90 5.45
CA THR A 61 -5.30 2.79 4.46
C THR A 61 -6.60 2.17 3.94
N ILE A 62 -6.58 0.90 3.54
CA ILE A 62 -7.77 0.19 3.04
C ILE A 62 -8.80 0.03 4.16
N GLY A 63 -8.37 -0.25 5.40
CA GLY A 63 -9.26 -0.34 6.55
C GLY A 63 -9.98 0.97 6.84
N HIS A 64 -9.26 2.10 6.76
CA HIS A 64 -9.85 3.43 6.90
C HIS A 64 -10.90 3.70 5.81
N GLU A 65 -10.55 3.44 4.53
CA GLU A 65 -11.49 3.58 3.41
C GLU A 65 -12.70 2.65 3.55
N ALA A 66 -12.51 1.40 3.98
CA ALA A 66 -13.61 0.46 4.20
C ALA A 66 -14.58 0.95 5.29
N LEU A 67 -14.07 1.54 6.37
CA LEU A 67 -14.89 2.13 7.43
C LEU A 67 -15.63 3.37 6.93
N LEU A 68 -15.00 4.19 6.10
CA LEU A 68 -15.63 5.37 5.50
C LEU A 68 -16.74 4.97 4.53
N LEU A 69 -16.47 4.00 3.65
CA LEU A 69 -17.44 3.53 2.67
C LEU A 69 -18.62 2.79 3.32
N GLY A 70 -18.36 2.02 4.38
CA GLY A 70 -19.38 1.24 5.10
C GLY A 70 -20.14 1.99 6.18
N GLY A 71 -19.95 3.32 6.33
CA GLY A 71 -20.61 4.12 7.38
C GLY A 71 -20.16 3.76 8.80
N GLY A 72 -19.00 3.11 8.96
CA GLY A 72 -18.47 2.71 10.27
C GLY A 72 -18.21 3.89 11.20
N TYR A 73 -17.83 5.04 10.64
CA TYR A 73 -17.60 6.27 11.39
C TYR A 73 -18.88 7.00 11.82
N ASP A 74 -20.06 6.59 11.34
CA ASP A 74 -21.34 7.11 11.85
C ASP A 74 -21.69 6.43 13.18
N LYS A 75 -21.30 5.16 13.34
CA LYS A 75 -21.49 4.39 14.58
C LYS A 75 -20.43 4.72 15.63
N PHE A 76 -19.21 5.00 15.19
CA PHE A 76 -18.07 5.29 16.07
C PHE A 76 -17.34 6.57 15.64
N PRO A 77 -17.95 7.75 15.85
CA PRO A 77 -17.40 9.02 15.38
C PRO A 77 -16.04 9.36 16.01
N SER A 78 -15.78 8.91 17.24
CA SER A 78 -14.49 9.09 17.93
C SER A 78 -13.30 8.40 17.24
N LEU A 79 -13.55 7.46 16.33
CA LEU A 79 -12.50 6.77 15.58
C LEU A 79 -12.15 7.45 14.26
N ARG A 80 -12.89 8.49 13.86
CA ARG A 80 -12.80 9.09 12.52
C ARG A 80 -11.42 9.67 12.20
N PHE A 81 -10.80 10.33 13.17
CA PHE A 81 -9.47 10.91 13.04
C PHE A 81 -8.36 10.06 13.66
N LEU A 82 -8.63 8.78 13.96
CA LEU A 82 -7.61 7.89 14.49
C LEU A 82 -6.41 7.86 13.52
N PRO A 83 -5.16 8.07 13.99
CA PRO A 83 -3.99 8.22 13.13
C PRO A 83 -3.49 6.88 12.57
N VAL A 84 -4.39 6.10 11.99
CA VAL A 84 -4.11 4.80 11.35
C VAL A 84 -3.86 4.94 9.85
N CYS A 85 -4.47 5.92 9.19
CA CYS A 85 -4.32 6.09 7.74
C CYS A 85 -3.04 6.87 7.41
N LEU A 86 -1.94 6.16 7.20
CA LEU A 86 -0.63 6.74 6.88
C LEU A 86 -0.26 6.53 5.41
N SER A 87 -1.21 6.84 4.52
CA SER A 87 -1.10 6.61 3.08
C SER A 87 0.11 7.31 2.48
N LEU A 88 0.46 8.51 2.95
CA LEU A 88 1.61 9.29 2.48
C LEU A 88 2.97 8.62 2.76
N ALA A 89 3.03 7.64 3.67
CA ALA A 89 4.25 6.88 3.92
C ALA A 89 4.45 5.73 2.92
N VAL A 90 3.39 5.25 2.24
CA VAL A 90 3.44 4.06 1.37
C VAL A 90 4.49 4.21 0.27
N GLY A 91 4.47 5.33 -0.47
CA GLY A 91 5.44 5.61 -1.54
C GLY A 91 6.89 5.63 -1.05
N PRO A 92 7.24 6.48 -0.07
CA PRO A 92 8.57 6.50 0.55
C PRO A 92 9.03 5.12 1.06
N VAL A 93 8.18 4.38 1.78
CA VAL A 93 8.54 3.05 2.30
C VAL A 93 8.83 2.08 1.16
N PHE A 94 7.98 2.03 0.13
CA PHE A 94 8.19 1.16 -1.02
C PHE A 94 9.47 1.50 -1.79
N PHE A 95 9.77 2.79 -1.98
CA PHE A 95 11.02 3.22 -2.59
C PHE A 95 12.25 2.75 -1.80
N HIS A 96 12.23 2.91 -0.47
CA HIS A 96 13.31 2.44 0.39
C HIS A 96 13.40 0.91 0.42
N TYR A 97 12.28 0.20 0.30
CA TYR A 97 12.25 -1.26 0.12
C TYR A 97 13.04 -1.65 -1.14
N VAL A 98 12.74 -1.03 -2.28
CA VAL A 98 13.43 -1.29 -3.56
C VAL A 98 14.93 -1.02 -3.42
N LYS A 99 15.32 0.10 -2.80
CA LYS A 99 16.72 0.46 -2.56
C LYS A 99 17.43 -0.56 -1.65
N ALA A 100 16.82 -0.92 -0.53
CA ALA A 100 17.35 -1.94 0.39
C ALA A 100 17.46 -3.33 -0.26
N ARG A 101 16.56 -3.62 -1.21
CA ARG A 101 16.56 -4.90 -1.92
C ARG A 101 17.66 -5.00 -2.97
N LEU A 102 17.90 -3.92 -3.72
CA LEU A 102 18.91 -3.86 -4.78
C LEU A 102 20.33 -3.68 -4.22
N TYR A 103 20.47 -2.95 -3.12
CA TYR A 103 21.76 -2.61 -2.51
C TYR A 103 21.85 -3.17 -1.09
N PRO A 104 22.43 -4.37 -0.87
CA PRO A 104 22.51 -4.99 0.45
C PRO A 104 23.26 -4.16 1.51
N ALA A 105 24.17 -3.29 1.08
CA ALA A 105 24.91 -2.37 1.95
C ALA A 105 24.08 -1.13 2.35
N PHE A 106 22.89 -0.93 1.77
CA PHE A 106 22.04 0.21 2.09
C PHE A 106 21.56 0.16 3.54
N ARG A 107 21.66 1.29 4.21
CA ARG A 107 21.11 1.54 5.55
C ARG A 107 20.35 2.86 5.52
N LEU A 108 19.21 2.90 6.20
CA LEU A 108 18.48 4.15 6.42
C LEU A 108 19.35 5.12 7.22
N ARG A 109 19.48 6.35 6.72
CA ARG A 109 20.22 7.44 7.37
C ARG A 109 19.23 8.52 7.81
N ARG A 110 19.64 9.38 8.74
CA ARG A 110 18.82 10.54 9.16
C ARG A 110 18.40 11.43 7.99
N LYS A 111 19.24 11.54 6.95
CA LYS A 111 18.93 12.27 5.71
C LYS A 111 17.73 11.70 4.93
N ASP A 112 17.38 10.44 5.17
CA ASP A 112 16.23 9.80 4.52
C ASP A 112 14.89 10.15 5.22
N ILE A 113 14.93 10.65 6.46
CA ILE A 113 13.72 11.02 7.24
C ILE A 113 12.91 12.10 6.52
N LYS A 114 13.56 12.99 5.76
CA LYS A 114 12.87 14.05 5.01
C LYS A 114 11.82 13.51 4.02
N HIS A 115 12.01 12.28 3.54
CA HIS A 115 11.06 11.63 2.63
C HIS A 115 9.74 11.28 3.32
N PHE A 116 9.72 11.25 4.64
CA PHE A 116 8.57 10.97 5.48
C PHE A 116 7.92 12.22 6.05
N LEU A 117 8.40 13.43 5.74
CA LEU A 117 7.80 14.68 6.20
C LEU A 117 6.30 14.79 5.85
N PRO A 118 5.83 14.41 4.64
CA PRO A 118 4.40 14.42 4.35
C PRO A 118 3.61 13.48 5.28
N ALA A 119 4.11 12.27 5.53
CA ALA A 119 3.47 11.32 6.43
C ALA A 119 3.48 11.80 7.89
N ILE A 120 4.57 12.42 8.35
CA ILE A 120 4.65 13.02 9.68
C ILE A 120 3.60 14.13 9.82
N GLY A 121 3.48 15.00 8.81
CA GLY A 121 2.44 16.04 8.76
C GLY A 121 1.03 15.45 8.86
N GLN A 122 0.76 14.37 8.10
CA GLN A 122 -0.53 13.65 8.15
C GLN A 122 -0.81 13.08 9.55
N VAL A 123 0.15 12.38 10.18
CA VAL A 123 0.01 11.87 11.55
C VAL A 123 -0.31 13.02 12.51
N SER A 124 0.46 14.10 12.44
CA SER A 124 0.31 15.24 13.34
C SER A 124 -1.06 15.90 13.19
N ALA A 125 -1.55 16.06 11.95
CA ALA A 125 -2.89 16.58 11.69
C ALA A 125 -3.97 15.66 12.28
N TYR A 126 -3.89 14.35 12.06
CA TYR A 126 -4.84 13.39 12.62
C TYR A 126 -4.82 13.33 14.14
N VAL A 127 -3.65 13.31 14.76
CA VAL A 127 -3.54 13.37 16.23
C VAL A 127 -4.17 14.65 16.77
N ALA A 128 -3.90 15.80 16.15
CA ALA A 128 -4.46 17.09 16.58
C ALA A 128 -5.99 17.12 16.49
N LEU A 129 -6.57 16.49 15.45
CA LEU A 129 -8.01 16.37 15.28
C LEU A 129 -8.62 15.32 16.23
N TRP A 130 -7.93 14.20 16.44
CA TRP A 130 -8.43 13.08 17.26
C TRP A 130 -8.56 13.41 18.75
N VAL A 131 -7.70 14.29 19.28
CA VAL A 131 -7.78 14.71 20.69
C VAL A 131 -8.88 15.74 20.95
N GLN A 132 -9.56 16.25 19.91
CA GLN A 132 -10.67 17.19 20.08
C GLN A 132 -11.95 16.47 20.58
N PRO A 133 -12.89 17.19 21.21
CA PRO A 133 -14.21 16.64 21.54
C PRO A 133 -14.94 16.14 20.29
N VAL A 134 -15.73 15.07 20.42
CA VAL A 134 -16.44 14.43 19.29
C VAL A 134 -17.31 15.41 18.51
N ALA A 135 -18.00 16.32 19.19
CA ALA A 135 -18.80 17.36 18.51
C ALA A 135 -17.95 18.24 17.58
N LEU A 136 -16.78 18.69 18.06
CA LEU A 136 -15.86 19.48 17.24
C LEU A 136 -15.24 18.65 16.11
N GLN A 137 -14.98 17.36 16.35
CA GLN A 137 -14.54 16.43 15.28
C GLN A 137 -15.59 16.34 14.16
N ASP A 138 -16.87 16.21 14.51
CA ASP A 138 -17.96 16.16 13.54
C ASP A 138 -18.08 17.46 12.73
N ASP A 139 -17.97 18.61 13.39
CA ASP A 139 -17.99 19.92 12.73
C ASP A 139 -16.79 20.11 11.79
N LEU A 140 -15.59 19.76 12.26
CA LEU A 140 -14.37 19.82 11.45
C LEU A 140 -14.41 18.85 10.28
N TRP A 141 -14.98 17.66 10.47
CA TRP A 141 -15.17 16.68 9.41
C TRP A 141 -16.07 17.23 8.30
N ASN A 142 -17.28 17.65 8.69
CA ASN A 142 -18.31 18.09 7.75
C ASN A 142 -18.02 19.45 7.13
N GLY A 143 -17.19 20.28 7.78
CA GLY A 143 -16.69 21.54 7.26
C GLY A 143 -15.32 21.38 6.61
N PHE A 144 -14.26 21.66 7.37
CA PHE A 144 -12.92 21.86 6.80
C PHE A 144 -12.33 20.59 6.15
N TYR A 145 -12.40 19.45 6.84
CA TYR A 145 -11.67 18.25 6.43
C TYR A 145 -12.18 17.68 5.10
N ARG A 146 -13.49 17.42 4.99
CA ARG A 146 -14.10 16.75 3.83
C ARG A 146 -13.97 17.55 2.52
N TYR A 147 -13.93 18.88 2.60
CA TYR A 147 -13.88 19.74 1.42
C TYR A 147 -12.47 20.20 1.05
N TYR A 148 -11.56 20.33 2.02
CA TYR A 148 -10.22 20.86 1.76
C TYR A 148 -9.12 19.85 2.06
N LEU A 149 -9.04 19.38 3.31
CA LEU A 149 -7.90 18.56 3.72
C LEU A 149 -7.88 17.19 3.04
N HIS A 150 -9.04 16.51 2.94
CA HIS A 150 -9.12 15.18 2.33
C HIS A 150 -8.73 15.16 0.83
N PRO A 151 -9.24 16.06 -0.04
CA PRO A 151 -8.75 16.14 -1.42
C PRO A 151 -7.25 16.44 -1.53
N ILE A 152 -6.72 17.33 -0.67
CA ILE A 152 -5.29 17.66 -0.64
C ILE A 152 -4.46 16.43 -0.26
N GLU A 153 -4.86 15.70 0.78
CA GLU A 153 -4.17 14.48 1.21
C GLU A 153 -4.16 13.42 0.12
N ASN A 154 -5.29 13.19 -0.53
CA ASN A 154 -5.37 12.23 -1.63
C ASN A 154 -4.50 12.67 -2.82
N LEU A 155 -4.46 13.97 -3.14
CA LEU A 155 -3.63 14.49 -4.22
C LEU A 155 -2.14 14.32 -3.89
N LEU A 156 -1.76 14.62 -2.65
CA LEU A 156 -0.42 14.36 -2.16
C LEU A 156 -0.07 12.87 -2.22
N PHE A 157 -1.01 11.97 -1.88
CA PHE A 157 -0.80 10.53 -1.97
C PHE A 157 -0.51 10.08 -3.40
N VAL A 158 -1.30 10.55 -4.38
CA VAL A 158 -1.08 10.22 -5.79
C VAL A 158 0.23 10.80 -6.31
N ILE A 159 0.48 12.10 -6.10
CA ILE A 159 1.69 12.78 -6.60
C ILE A 159 2.94 12.13 -6.00
N THR A 160 2.98 11.99 -4.67
CA THR A 160 4.14 11.42 -3.99
C THR A 160 4.30 9.94 -4.33
N GLY A 161 3.20 9.17 -4.36
CA GLY A 161 3.20 7.76 -4.74
C GLY A 161 3.77 7.54 -6.14
N LEU A 162 3.29 8.29 -7.14
CA LEU A 162 3.79 8.22 -8.52
C LEU A 162 5.26 8.66 -8.61
N ALA A 163 5.66 9.73 -7.92
CA ALA A 163 7.04 10.20 -7.89
C ALA A 163 7.98 9.12 -7.32
N TYR A 164 7.65 8.50 -6.19
CA TYR A 164 8.46 7.45 -5.58
C TYR A 164 8.47 6.16 -6.41
N LEU A 165 7.36 5.79 -7.05
CA LEU A 165 7.32 4.66 -7.99
C LEU A 165 8.19 4.93 -9.23
N TYR A 166 8.19 6.15 -9.75
CA TYR A 166 9.07 6.56 -10.85
C TYR A 166 10.56 6.44 -10.44
N PHE A 167 10.94 6.96 -9.27
CA PHE A 167 12.31 6.83 -8.78
C PHE A 167 12.69 5.37 -8.53
N ALA A 168 11.81 4.58 -7.92
CA ALA A 168 12.03 3.14 -7.73
C ALA A 168 12.26 2.42 -9.08
N TYR A 169 11.45 2.74 -10.09
CA TYR A 169 11.62 2.21 -11.44
C TYR A 169 12.95 2.60 -12.07
N ARG A 170 13.39 3.86 -11.90
CA ARG A 170 14.68 4.34 -12.40
C ARG A 170 15.85 3.57 -11.78
N PHE A 171 15.83 3.34 -10.46
CA PHE A 171 16.85 2.53 -9.78
C PHE A 171 16.88 1.09 -10.28
N VAL A 172 15.69 0.47 -10.43
CA VAL A 172 15.59 -0.88 -10.97
C VAL A 172 16.13 -0.97 -12.41
N LYS A 173 15.80 0.01 -13.26
CA LYS A 173 16.28 0.07 -14.66
C LYS A 173 17.80 0.20 -14.71
N HIS A 174 18.37 1.04 -13.84
CA HIS A 174 19.82 1.19 -13.73
C HIS A 174 20.50 -0.14 -13.36
N GLU A 175 20.02 -0.83 -12.31
CA GLU A 175 20.59 -2.11 -11.88
C GLU A 175 20.50 -3.21 -12.95
N ILE A 176 19.42 -3.24 -13.73
CA ILE A 176 19.29 -4.18 -14.86
C ILE A 176 20.36 -3.94 -15.93
N GLY A 177 20.76 -2.69 -16.17
CA GLY A 177 21.79 -2.36 -17.15
C GLY A 177 23.21 -2.69 -16.70
N VAL A 178 23.47 -2.65 -15.38
CA VAL A 178 24.80 -2.91 -14.81
C VAL A 178 25.04 -4.40 -14.54
N ARG A 179 23.99 -5.17 -14.21
CA ARG A 179 24.12 -6.58 -13.82
C ARG A 179 24.02 -7.51 -15.03
N HIS A 180 25.03 -8.37 -15.20
CA HIS A 180 25.05 -9.41 -16.23
C HIS A 180 24.84 -10.81 -15.62
N LYS A 181 23.75 -11.48 -16.01
CA LYS A 181 23.47 -12.92 -15.76
C LYS A 181 23.64 -13.41 -14.30
N ASP A 182 23.37 -12.56 -13.31
CA ASP A 182 23.40 -12.91 -11.87
C ASP A 182 21.98 -13.09 -11.29
N GLU A 183 21.89 -13.65 -10.07
CA GLU A 183 20.62 -13.70 -9.33
C GLU A 183 20.04 -12.30 -9.05
N GLY A 184 20.90 -11.28 -8.98
CA GLY A 184 20.52 -9.89 -8.81
C GLY A 184 19.66 -9.36 -9.96
N LEU A 185 19.94 -9.76 -11.19
CA LEU A 185 19.18 -9.40 -12.38
C LEU A 185 17.74 -9.92 -12.30
N LEU A 186 17.54 -11.18 -11.88
CA LEU A 186 16.20 -11.73 -11.69
C LEU A 186 15.40 -10.99 -10.62
N VAL A 187 16.05 -10.57 -9.53
CA VAL A 187 15.42 -9.74 -8.49
C VAL A 187 15.03 -8.38 -9.07
N ALA A 188 15.91 -7.72 -9.82
CA ALA A 188 15.64 -6.44 -10.43
C ALA A 188 14.50 -6.51 -11.46
N LEU A 189 14.44 -7.53 -12.30
CA LEU A 189 13.35 -7.74 -13.26
C LEU A 189 11.98 -7.92 -12.57
N ARG A 190 11.95 -8.63 -11.44
CA ARG A 190 10.71 -8.79 -10.65
C ARG A 190 10.29 -7.49 -10.00
N LEU A 191 11.22 -6.74 -9.42
CA LEU A 191 10.94 -5.40 -8.89
C LEU A 191 10.43 -4.45 -9.98
N LYS A 192 10.95 -4.56 -11.22
CA LYS A 192 10.47 -3.79 -12.37
C LYS A 192 9.00 -4.07 -12.64
N ARG A 193 8.62 -5.35 -12.68
CA ARG A 193 7.23 -5.77 -12.88
C ARG A 193 6.34 -5.26 -11.76
N THR A 194 6.74 -5.45 -10.51
CA THR A 194 5.97 -5.01 -9.34
C THR A 194 5.76 -3.49 -9.33
N THR A 195 6.82 -2.73 -9.61
CA THR A 195 6.72 -1.25 -9.65
C THR A 195 5.77 -0.78 -10.75
N LYS A 196 5.77 -1.44 -11.92
CA LYS A 196 4.83 -1.13 -13.01
C LYS A 196 3.39 -1.45 -12.65
N VAL A 197 3.14 -2.61 -12.04
CA VAL A 197 1.79 -3.03 -11.63
C VAL A 197 1.24 -2.08 -10.55
N LEU A 198 2.07 -1.68 -9.59
CA LEU A 198 1.67 -0.69 -8.59
C LEU A 198 1.40 0.68 -9.18
N ALA A 199 2.20 1.12 -10.16
CA ALA A 199 1.95 2.37 -10.87
C ALA A 199 0.63 2.34 -11.64
N LEU A 200 0.29 1.20 -12.25
CA LEU A 200 -0.99 1.02 -12.94
C LEU A 200 -2.18 1.10 -11.98
N PHE A 201 -2.13 0.38 -10.85
CA PHE A 201 -3.21 0.48 -9.84
C PHE A 201 -3.31 1.89 -9.25
N LEU A 202 -2.18 2.53 -8.95
CA LEU A 202 -2.19 3.91 -8.46
C LEU A 202 -2.75 4.89 -9.50
N ALA A 203 -2.52 4.65 -10.80
CA ALA A 203 -3.13 5.45 -11.86
C ALA A 203 -4.65 5.26 -11.94
N PHE A 204 -5.16 4.03 -11.76
CA PHE A 204 -6.61 3.79 -11.64
C PHE A 204 -7.20 4.51 -10.42
N TYR A 205 -6.52 4.45 -9.27
CA TYR A 205 -6.91 5.20 -8.07
C TYR A 205 -6.91 6.72 -8.32
N ALA A 206 -5.88 7.24 -9.01
CA ALA A 206 -5.77 8.66 -9.35
C ALA A 206 -6.91 9.16 -10.26
N GLY A 207 -7.41 8.31 -11.16
CA GLY A 207 -8.53 8.66 -12.04
C GLY A 207 -9.78 9.07 -11.26
N TYR A 208 -10.16 8.29 -10.25
CA TYR A 208 -11.25 8.63 -9.33
C TYR A 208 -10.97 9.92 -8.57
N LEU A 209 -9.74 10.08 -8.06
CA LEU A 209 -9.40 11.26 -7.28
C LEU A 209 -9.53 12.55 -8.10
N ILE A 210 -9.04 12.55 -9.33
CA ILE A 210 -9.14 13.70 -10.23
C ILE A 210 -10.61 14.03 -10.44
N ASP A 211 -11.43 13.03 -10.74
CA ASP A 211 -12.85 13.16 -10.94
C ASP A 211 -13.60 13.69 -9.69
N ASP A 212 -13.32 13.15 -8.50
CA ASP A 212 -13.87 13.65 -7.23
C ASP A 212 -13.43 15.10 -6.93
N THR A 213 -12.14 15.41 -7.14
CA THR A 213 -11.60 16.76 -6.92
C THR A 213 -12.23 17.78 -7.87
N VAL A 214 -12.33 17.44 -9.16
CA VAL A 214 -12.96 18.28 -10.18
C VAL A 214 -14.43 18.52 -9.85
N ARG A 215 -15.18 17.48 -9.44
CA ARG A 215 -16.58 17.64 -9.01
C ARG A 215 -16.71 18.56 -7.81
N ARG A 216 -15.88 18.39 -6.77
CA ARG A 216 -15.93 19.22 -5.55
C ARG A 216 -15.57 20.68 -5.82
N LEU A 217 -14.57 20.93 -6.68
CA LEU A 217 -14.12 22.29 -7.00
C LEU A 217 -15.04 23.02 -7.97
N LEU A 218 -15.59 22.34 -8.99
CA LEU A 218 -16.35 22.99 -10.06
C LEU A 218 -17.88 22.99 -9.85
N LEU A 219 -18.46 21.96 -9.22
CA LEU A 219 -19.91 21.72 -9.22
C LEU A 219 -20.62 22.06 -7.90
N LEU A 220 -20.04 22.96 -7.08
CA LEU A 220 -20.68 23.55 -5.89
C LEU A 220 -21.42 22.54 -4.99
N ARG A 221 -20.69 21.84 -4.12
CA ARG A 221 -21.23 21.08 -2.96
C ARG A 221 -22.33 20.05 -3.26
N ALA A 222 -22.58 19.68 -4.52
CA ALA A 222 -23.50 18.60 -4.82
C ALA A 222 -22.96 17.32 -4.15
N GLN A 223 -23.68 16.86 -3.13
CA GLN A 223 -23.41 15.64 -2.40
C GLN A 223 -23.71 14.48 -3.35
N THR A 224 -22.81 14.22 -4.30
CA THR A 224 -22.99 13.14 -5.25
C THR A 224 -22.85 11.84 -4.49
N ASP A 225 -23.90 11.03 -4.56
CA ASP A 225 -23.87 9.63 -4.15
C ASP A 225 -22.63 8.93 -4.71
N MET A 226 -22.19 7.89 -4.01
CA MET A 226 -21.06 7.07 -4.42
C MET A 226 -21.15 6.71 -5.90
N THR A 227 -20.16 7.17 -6.66
CA THR A 227 -20.05 6.84 -8.08
C THR A 227 -19.36 5.49 -8.21
N TRP A 228 -19.64 4.77 -9.29
CA TRP A 228 -18.92 3.53 -9.65
C TRP A 228 -17.39 3.69 -9.64
N LEU A 229 -16.89 4.92 -9.82
CA LEU A 229 -15.46 5.27 -9.73
C LEU A 229 -14.88 5.12 -8.32
N SER A 230 -15.66 5.35 -7.25
CA SER A 230 -15.18 5.13 -5.87
C SER A 230 -14.97 3.64 -5.59
N TYR A 231 -15.85 2.77 -6.10
CA TYR A 231 -15.66 1.32 -6.00
C TYR A 231 -14.44 0.86 -6.82
N LEU A 232 -14.20 1.46 -7.99
CA LEU A 232 -13.04 1.13 -8.82
C LEU A 232 -11.72 1.54 -8.14
N SER A 233 -11.66 2.71 -7.53
CA SER A 233 -10.46 3.17 -6.80
C SER A 233 -10.20 2.32 -5.56
N PHE A 234 -11.25 1.95 -4.83
CA PHE A 234 -11.15 1.01 -3.72
C PHE A 234 -10.64 -0.36 -4.17
N ALA A 235 -11.18 -0.90 -5.27
CA ALA A 235 -10.71 -2.14 -5.88
C ALA A 235 -9.24 -2.07 -6.33
N ALA A 236 -8.78 -0.92 -6.82
CA ALA A 236 -7.37 -0.71 -7.16
C ALA A 236 -6.46 -0.78 -5.93
N LEU A 237 -6.85 -0.20 -4.79
CA LEU A 237 -6.10 -0.34 -3.53
C LEU A 237 -6.05 -1.79 -3.05
N LEU A 238 -7.17 -2.51 -3.10
CA LEU A 238 -7.22 -3.96 -2.80
C LEU A 238 -6.26 -4.73 -3.72
N GLY A 239 -6.27 -4.43 -5.02
CA GLY A 239 -5.36 -4.99 -6.01
C GLY A 239 -3.88 -4.75 -5.69
N MET A 240 -3.52 -3.54 -5.23
CA MET A 240 -2.16 -3.23 -4.79
C MET A 240 -1.74 -4.10 -3.60
N LEU A 241 -2.60 -4.25 -2.59
CA LEU A 241 -2.30 -5.02 -1.39
C LEU A 241 -2.18 -6.52 -1.71
N VAL A 242 -3.11 -7.09 -2.49
CA VAL A 242 -3.03 -8.49 -2.95
C VAL A 242 -1.75 -8.72 -3.75
N TRP A 243 -1.45 -7.84 -4.70
CA TRP A 243 -0.26 -7.97 -5.54
C TRP A 243 1.04 -7.93 -4.71
N LEU A 244 1.17 -6.98 -3.79
CA LEU A 244 2.34 -6.88 -2.91
C LEU A 244 2.47 -8.08 -1.97
N SER A 245 1.35 -8.58 -1.45
CA SER A 245 1.33 -9.75 -0.58
C SER A 245 1.78 -11.01 -1.34
N LEU A 246 1.23 -11.25 -2.53
CA LEU A 246 1.67 -12.33 -3.42
C LEU A 246 3.14 -12.19 -3.80
N PHE A 247 3.56 -10.97 -4.15
CA PHE A 247 4.95 -10.68 -4.46
C PHE A 247 5.88 -10.98 -3.28
N ALA A 248 5.49 -10.62 -2.05
CA ALA A 248 6.24 -10.90 -0.84
C ALA A 248 6.42 -12.42 -0.65
N TRP A 249 5.35 -13.20 -0.74
CA TRP A 249 5.42 -14.65 -0.60
C TRP A 249 6.27 -15.31 -1.70
N LEU A 250 5.97 -15.02 -2.97
CA LEU A 250 6.65 -15.66 -4.10
C LEU A 250 8.16 -15.38 -4.12
N ASN A 251 8.55 -14.14 -3.80
CA ASN A 251 9.93 -13.70 -4.00
C ASN A 251 10.80 -13.76 -2.76
N GLU A 252 10.22 -13.56 -1.58
CA GLU A 252 10.99 -13.58 -0.33
C GLU A 252 10.95 -14.95 0.34
N PHE A 253 9.84 -15.68 0.22
CA PHE A 253 9.69 -16.96 0.93
C PHE A 253 10.03 -18.18 0.08
N TRP A 254 9.40 -18.33 -1.08
CA TRP A 254 9.48 -19.57 -1.85
C TRP A 254 10.78 -19.70 -2.66
N TRP A 255 11.25 -18.61 -3.27
CA TRP A 255 12.39 -18.67 -4.19
C TRP A 255 13.75 -18.91 -3.51
N PRO A 256 14.12 -18.22 -2.41
CA PRO A 256 15.46 -18.37 -1.81
C PRO A 256 15.70 -19.73 -1.14
N ARG A 257 14.64 -20.50 -0.87
CA ARG A 257 14.75 -21.86 -0.29
C ARG A 257 15.07 -22.91 -1.35
N ARG A 258 14.53 -22.81 -2.56
CA ARG A 258 14.77 -23.77 -3.64
C ARG A 258 16.22 -23.73 -4.14
N HIS A 259 16.79 -22.54 -4.32
CA HIS A 259 18.17 -22.40 -4.82
C HIS A 259 19.25 -22.83 -3.82
N ARG A 260 19.03 -22.62 -2.51
CA ARG A 260 19.97 -23.14 -1.48
C ARG A 260 20.04 -24.65 -1.46
N LEU A 261 18.94 -25.33 -1.78
CA LEU A 261 18.89 -26.79 -1.82
C LEU A 261 19.52 -27.37 -3.09
N SER A 262 19.41 -26.69 -4.24
CA SER A 262 20.04 -27.14 -5.48
C SER A 262 21.55 -26.94 -5.47
N VAL A 263 22.05 -25.80 -4.96
CA VAL A 263 23.50 -25.54 -4.87
C VAL A 263 24.17 -26.46 -3.86
N ARG A 264 23.54 -26.74 -2.70
CA ARG A 264 24.07 -27.75 -1.76
C ARG A 264 24.05 -29.17 -2.32
N ARG A 265 23.08 -29.53 -3.16
CA ARG A 265 23.08 -30.83 -3.84
C ARG A 265 24.18 -30.95 -4.89
N LEU A 266 24.47 -29.87 -5.60
CA LEU A 266 25.56 -29.83 -6.58
C LEU A 266 26.95 -29.80 -5.93
N LEU A 267 27.09 -29.16 -4.77
CA LEU A 267 28.38 -29.06 -4.04
C LEU A 267 28.57 -30.17 -2.99
N GLY A 268 27.52 -30.90 -2.62
CA GLY A 268 27.53 -31.96 -1.60
C GLY A 268 27.72 -33.37 -2.14
N GLY A 269 28.05 -33.52 -3.44
CA GLY A 269 28.29 -34.80 -4.09
C GLY A 269 29.74 -35.29 -4.10
N SER A 270 30.73 -34.53 -3.60
CA SER A 270 32.14 -34.96 -3.69
C SER A 270 33.06 -34.59 -2.51
N PHE A 271 32.53 -34.29 -1.31
CA PHE A 271 33.37 -33.98 -0.13
C PHE A 271 33.31 -35.07 0.95
N SER A 272 33.33 -36.34 0.53
CA SER A 272 33.48 -37.49 1.42
C SER A 272 34.46 -38.50 0.85
N HIS A 273 35.74 -38.14 0.76
CA HIS A 273 36.90 -39.06 0.82
C HIS A 273 38.19 -38.27 0.57
N GLU A 274 38.71 -37.61 1.61
CA GLU A 274 40.14 -37.29 1.70
C GLU A 274 40.43 -36.76 3.10
N ARG A 275 40.45 -37.68 4.06
CA ARG A 275 41.15 -37.54 5.34
C ARG A 275 41.34 -38.94 5.92
N ASP A 276 42.17 -39.72 5.23
CA ASP A 276 43.00 -40.76 5.81
C ASP A 276 44.38 -40.54 5.20
N HIS A 277 45.28 -39.95 5.99
CA HIS A 277 46.76 -40.08 5.98
C HIS A 277 47.36 -39.04 6.93
#